data_AF-A0A5F5XP90-F1
#
_entry.id   AF-A0A5F5XP90-F1
#
_cell.length_a   1.000
_cell.length_b   1.000
_cell.length_c   1.000
_cell.angle_alpha   90.00
_cell.angle_beta   90.00
_cell.angle_gamma   90.00
#
_symmetry.space_group_name_H-M   'P 1'
#
loop_
_entity.id
_entity.type
_entity.pdbx_description
1 polymer ?
#
loop_
_entity_poly.entity_id
_entity_poly.type
_entity_poly.pdbx_seq_one_letter_code
_entity_poly.pdbx_strand_id
1 'polypeptide(L)'
;MKDVFEMWWFQQGLSFLPSALVIWTAAAFIFSYIIAITLHHVDPALPYISDTGTLPPEKCLFGAMLNIAAVLCIATIYVRYKQVHALNPEENRIIRINKAGLVLGLLSCFGLSIVANFQKTDFFPVHICGAVLTFGMGSLYMLVQTILSYQMQPKIHGKQVFWIRLLLVIWCGVSAFSMLTSSSLLHSGNYGKDVDQKLHWNPEDKGYVLHMITTAAEWSLSFSFFGFFLTYIRDFQKISLQVEANLHGLTLYDTAPCPVNNERTRLLSRDL
;
A
#
# COMPACT_ATOMS: atom_id res chain seq x y z
N MET A 1 -20.83 -36.54 5.66
CA MET A 1 -20.58 -35.91 4.35
C MET A 1 -21.40 -34.63 4.32
N LYS A 2 -20.79 -33.51 4.72
CA LYS A 2 -21.40 -32.19 4.72
C LYS A 2 -20.35 -31.24 4.18
N ASP A 3 -20.76 -30.43 3.21
CA ASP A 3 -19.93 -29.66 2.30
C ASP A 3 -18.84 -28.87 3.03
N VAL A 4 -17.60 -29.33 2.88
CA VAL A 4 -16.43 -28.46 3.02
C VAL A 4 -16.47 -27.61 1.76
N PHE A 5 -17.16 -26.47 1.81
CA PHE A 5 -16.97 -25.44 0.79
C PHE A 5 -15.46 -25.21 0.66
N GLU A 6 -14.88 -25.56 -0.49
CA GLU A 6 -13.50 -25.22 -0.81
C GLU A 6 -13.40 -23.70 -0.81
N MET A 7 -12.98 -23.14 0.31
CA MET A 7 -12.72 -21.70 0.43
C MET A 7 -11.54 -21.36 -0.47
N TRP A 8 -11.72 -20.42 -1.39
CA TRP A 8 -10.66 -19.99 -2.29
C TRP A 8 -9.50 -19.40 -1.47
N TRP A 9 -8.28 -19.47 -1.99
CA TRP A 9 -7.06 -19.13 -1.22
C TRP A 9 -7.06 -17.71 -0.63
N PHE A 10 -7.78 -16.76 -1.24
CA PHE A 10 -7.93 -15.37 -0.77
C PHE A 10 -9.09 -15.17 0.24
N GLN A 11 -9.93 -16.18 0.45
CA GLN A 11 -11.03 -16.14 1.43
C GLN A 11 -10.62 -16.71 2.79
N GLN A 12 -9.43 -17.31 2.89
CA GLN A 12 -8.91 -17.91 4.11
C GLN A 12 -8.33 -16.85 5.05
N GLY A 13 -8.79 -16.81 6.30
CA GLY A 13 -8.32 -15.84 7.28
C GLY A 13 -8.53 -14.40 6.80
N LEU A 14 -7.47 -13.59 6.84
CA LEU A 14 -7.48 -12.19 6.41
C LEU A 14 -6.74 -11.98 5.06
N SER A 15 -6.50 -13.04 4.28
CA SER A 15 -5.75 -12.97 3.01
C SER A 15 -6.46 -12.17 1.91
N PHE A 16 -7.74 -11.86 2.08
CA PHE A 16 -8.47 -10.98 1.19
C PHE A 16 -7.93 -9.54 1.21
N LEU A 17 -7.38 -9.07 2.33
CA LEU A 17 -6.89 -7.69 2.48
C LEU A 17 -5.74 -7.35 1.52
N PRO A 18 -4.60 -8.08 1.51
CA PRO A 18 -3.52 -7.81 0.57
C PRO A 18 -3.95 -8.03 -0.88
N SER A 19 -4.86 -8.98 -1.15
CA SER A 19 -5.41 -9.21 -2.48
C SER A 19 -6.25 -8.01 -2.95
N ALA A 20 -7.17 -7.53 -2.12
CA ALA A 20 -8.01 -6.38 -2.39
C ALA A 20 -7.17 -5.11 -2.57
N LEU A 21 -6.17 -4.89 -1.72
CA LEU A 21 -5.23 -3.76 -1.85
C LEU A 21 -4.58 -3.74 -3.24
N VAL A 22 -3.97 -4.86 -3.66
CA VAL A 22 -3.24 -4.93 -4.92
C VAL A 22 -4.17 -4.80 -6.12
N ILE A 23 -5.29 -5.53 -6.13
CA ILE A 23 -6.27 -5.49 -7.23
C ILE A 23 -6.88 -4.09 -7.35
N TRP A 24 -7.25 -3.47 -6.23
CA TRP A 24 -7.87 -2.14 -6.22
C TRP A 24 -6.90 -1.05 -6.67
N THR A 25 -5.64 -1.10 -6.19
CA THR A 25 -4.61 -0.12 -6.60
C THR A 25 -4.25 -0.29 -8.08
N ALA A 26 -4.13 -1.53 -8.56
CA ALA A 26 -3.91 -1.80 -9.98
C ALA A 26 -5.09 -1.31 -10.84
N ALA A 27 -6.33 -1.52 -10.38
CA ALA A 27 -7.52 -0.99 -11.05
C ALA A 27 -7.53 0.54 -11.10
N ALA A 28 -7.10 1.22 -10.02
CA ALA A 28 -6.96 2.67 -10.00
C ALA A 28 -6.01 3.15 -11.10
N PHE A 29 -4.85 2.50 -11.24
CA PHE A 29 -3.86 2.85 -12.27
C PHE A 29 -4.40 2.61 -13.67
N ILE A 30 -5.03 1.45 -13.89
CA ILE A 30 -5.56 1.05 -15.21
C ILE A 30 -6.71 1.96 -15.64
N PHE A 31 -7.68 2.23 -14.77
CA PHE A 31 -8.82 3.08 -15.13
C PHE A 31 -8.38 4.51 -15.38
N SER A 32 -7.50 5.07 -14.55
CA SER A 32 -6.95 6.42 -14.78
C SER A 32 -6.21 6.51 -16.11
N TYR A 33 -5.35 5.53 -16.39
CA TYR A 33 -4.60 5.44 -17.65
C TYR A 33 -5.51 5.34 -18.88
N ILE A 34 -6.53 4.47 -18.84
CA ILE A 34 -7.48 4.30 -19.95
C ILE A 34 -8.21 5.61 -20.22
N ILE A 35 -8.73 6.27 -19.18
CA ILE A 35 -9.46 7.54 -19.32
C ILE A 35 -8.53 8.64 -19.86
N ALA A 36 -7.34 8.80 -19.27
CA ALA A 36 -6.38 9.81 -19.68
C ALA A 36 -5.98 9.67 -21.17
N ILE A 37 -5.81 8.44 -21.67
CA ILE A 37 -5.54 8.20 -23.08
C ILE A 37 -6.76 8.44 -23.97
N THR A 38 -7.94 7.97 -23.57
CA THR A 38 -9.16 8.15 -24.38
C THR A 38 -9.55 9.62 -24.51
N LEU A 39 -9.20 10.45 -23.53
CA LEU A 39 -9.41 11.89 -23.56
C LEU A 39 -8.20 12.67 -24.09
N HIS A 40 -7.13 11.99 -24.53
CA HIS A 40 -5.90 12.61 -25.05
C HIS A 40 -5.22 13.56 -24.06
N HIS A 41 -5.34 13.30 -22.75
CA HIS A 41 -4.69 14.08 -21.68
C HIS A 41 -3.21 13.74 -21.50
N VAL A 42 -2.80 12.55 -21.91
CA VAL A 42 -1.42 12.06 -21.86
C VAL A 42 -1.09 11.26 -23.11
N ASP A 43 0.20 11.10 -23.41
CA ASP A 43 0.64 10.25 -24.50
C ASP A 43 0.52 8.76 -24.13
N PRO A 44 0.15 7.87 -25.08
CA PRO A 44 0.05 6.44 -24.81
C PRO A 44 1.39 5.75 -24.47
N ALA A 45 2.51 6.35 -24.87
CA ALA A 45 3.83 5.77 -24.73
C ALA A 45 4.36 5.92 -23.28
N LEU A 46 3.81 5.14 -22.35
CA LEU A 46 4.24 5.00 -20.95
C LEU A 46 4.35 6.34 -20.18
N PRO A 47 3.21 7.03 -19.94
CA PRO A 47 3.17 8.23 -19.12
C PRO A 47 3.46 7.90 -17.65
N TYR A 48 3.78 8.92 -16.84
CA TYR A 48 3.80 8.74 -15.39
C TYR A 48 2.44 8.28 -14.89
N ILE A 49 2.41 7.39 -13.91
CA ILE A 49 1.17 7.04 -13.18
C ILE A 49 0.54 8.31 -12.62
N SER A 50 1.34 9.20 -12.04
CA SER A 50 0.90 10.50 -11.51
C SER A 50 0.32 11.43 -12.58
N ASP A 51 0.82 11.40 -13.82
CA ASP A 51 0.26 12.17 -14.94
C ASP A 51 -1.14 11.67 -15.31
N THR A 52 -1.36 10.36 -15.30
CA THR A 52 -2.68 9.77 -15.61
C THR A 52 -3.75 10.15 -14.61
N GLY A 53 -3.41 10.69 -13.44
CA GLY A 53 -4.35 11.11 -12.39
C GLY A 53 -4.47 12.62 -12.21
N THR A 54 -4.05 13.40 -13.21
CA THR A 54 -3.91 14.86 -13.07
C THR A 54 -5.13 15.65 -13.55
N LEU A 55 -5.79 15.26 -14.65
CA LEU A 55 -6.88 16.03 -15.23
C LEU A 55 -8.27 15.43 -14.91
N PRO A 56 -9.37 16.22 -14.90
CA PRO A 56 -10.72 15.67 -14.77
C PRO A 56 -11.16 14.97 -16.07
N PRO A 57 -11.96 13.89 -15.98
CA PRO A 57 -12.56 13.33 -14.76
C PRO A 57 -11.66 12.36 -13.99
N GLU A 58 -10.58 11.86 -14.59
CA GLU A 58 -9.76 10.78 -14.03
C GLU A 58 -9.08 11.15 -12.71
N LYS A 59 -8.71 12.42 -12.49
CA LYS A 59 -8.13 12.87 -11.22
C LYS A 59 -9.05 12.60 -10.02
N CYS A 60 -10.36 12.78 -10.21
CA CYS A 60 -11.35 12.57 -9.14
C CYS A 60 -11.51 11.07 -8.86
N LEU A 61 -11.58 10.26 -9.91
CA LEU A 61 -11.66 8.80 -9.79
C LEU A 61 -10.39 8.24 -9.15
N PHE A 62 -9.22 8.64 -9.64
CA PHE A 62 -7.92 8.22 -9.17
C PHE A 62 -7.72 8.58 -7.70
N GLY A 63 -8.01 9.84 -7.32
CA GLY A 63 -7.93 10.28 -5.93
C GLY A 63 -8.85 9.50 -5.00
N ALA A 64 -10.11 9.27 -5.39
CA ALA A 64 -11.04 8.46 -4.60
C ALA A 64 -10.53 7.01 -4.43
N MET A 65 -10.07 6.38 -5.51
CA MET A 65 -9.57 5.01 -5.48
C MET A 65 -8.28 4.88 -4.67
N LEU A 66 -7.35 5.83 -4.76
CA LEU A 66 -6.10 5.81 -4.00
C LEU A 66 -6.32 6.06 -2.49
N ASN A 67 -7.30 6.90 -2.12
CA ASN A 67 -7.66 7.04 -0.70
C ASN A 67 -8.25 5.72 -0.14
N ILE A 68 -9.08 5.00 -0.91
CA ILE A 68 -9.55 3.66 -0.53
C ILE A 68 -8.38 2.68 -0.44
N ALA A 69 -7.43 2.71 -1.39
CA ALA A 69 -6.21 1.91 -1.35
C ALA A 69 -5.38 2.21 -0.09
N ALA A 70 -5.28 3.47 0.34
CA ALA A 70 -4.59 3.84 1.57
C ALA A 70 -5.23 3.19 2.80
N VAL A 71 -6.56 3.15 2.90
CA VAL A 71 -7.27 2.46 3.99
C VAL A 71 -7.03 0.95 3.96
N LEU A 72 -7.11 0.32 2.79
CA LEU A 72 -6.80 -1.10 2.62
C LEU A 72 -5.34 -1.43 2.98
N CYS A 73 -4.42 -0.51 2.68
CA CYS A 73 -3.01 -0.62 3.03
C CYS A 73 -2.80 -0.52 4.54
N ILE A 74 -3.42 0.44 5.22
CA ILE A 74 -3.41 0.57 6.68
C ILE A 74 -3.93 -0.73 7.33
N ALA A 75 -5.06 -1.26 6.86
CA ALA A 75 -5.63 -2.51 7.37
C ALA A 75 -4.65 -3.69 7.18
N THR A 76 -4.05 -3.81 6.00
CA THR A 76 -3.05 -4.85 5.68
C THR A 76 -1.83 -4.73 6.59
N ILE A 77 -1.27 -3.53 6.75
CA ILE A 77 -0.12 -3.27 7.62
C ILE A 77 -0.45 -3.57 9.08
N TYR A 78 -1.64 -3.20 9.55
CA TYR A 78 -2.08 -3.44 10.91
C TYR A 78 -2.24 -4.94 11.20
N VAL A 79 -2.86 -5.69 10.29
CA VAL A 79 -2.96 -7.15 10.39
C VAL A 79 -1.56 -7.78 10.45
N ARG A 80 -0.64 -7.32 9.61
CA ARG A 80 0.76 -7.79 9.66
C ARG A 80 1.41 -7.49 11.00
N TYR A 81 1.23 -6.28 11.52
CA TYR A 81 1.74 -5.88 12.83
C TYR A 81 1.21 -6.79 13.94
N LYS A 82 -0.11 -7.02 13.99
CA LYS A 82 -0.74 -7.89 14.99
C LYS A 82 -0.28 -9.34 14.84
N GLN A 83 -0.13 -9.82 13.61
CA GLN A 83 0.39 -11.16 13.33
C GLN A 83 1.80 -11.35 13.91
N VAL A 84 2.73 -10.46 13.57
CA VAL A 84 4.13 -10.58 14.01
C VAL A 84 4.22 -10.50 15.53
N HIS A 85 3.42 -9.63 16.17
CA HIS A 85 3.36 -9.51 17.62
C HIS A 85 2.81 -10.77 18.29
N ALA A 86 1.70 -11.32 17.79
CA ALA A 86 1.09 -12.54 18.34
C ALA A 86 1.99 -13.78 18.22
N LEU A 87 2.81 -13.85 17.18
CA LEU A 87 3.72 -14.96 16.95
C LEU A 87 5.04 -14.86 17.73
N ASN A 88 5.38 -13.68 18.27
CA ASN A 88 6.64 -13.43 18.97
C ASN A 88 6.45 -12.55 20.22
N PRO A 89 5.60 -12.95 21.20
CA PRO A 89 5.23 -12.10 22.33
C PRO A 89 6.38 -11.80 23.30
N GLU A 90 7.37 -12.68 23.40
CA GLU A 90 8.50 -12.54 24.34
C GLU A 90 9.75 -11.89 23.70
N GLU A 91 9.75 -11.70 22.36
CA GLU A 91 10.92 -11.26 21.62
C GLU A 91 10.97 -9.73 21.50
N ASN A 92 11.46 -9.07 22.55
CA ASN A 92 11.53 -7.61 22.65
C ASN A 92 12.14 -6.92 21.41
N ARG A 93 13.16 -7.52 20.78
CA ARG A 93 13.79 -6.97 19.57
C ARG A 93 12.82 -7.01 18.38
N ILE A 94 12.15 -8.13 18.15
CA ILE A 94 11.16 -8.30 17.06
C ILE A 94 10.00 -7.32 17.27
N ILE A 95 9.52 -7.17 18.50
CA ILE A 95 8.43 -6.25 18.84
C ILE A 95 8.80 -4.80 18.50
N ARG A 96 10.01 -4.35 18.84
CA ARG A 96 10.48 -2.98 18.52
C ARG A 96 10.57 -2.75 17.02
N ILE A 97 11.16 -3.70 16.28
CA ILE A 97 11.27 -3.63 14.82
C ILE A 97 9.88 -3.63 14.17
N ASN A 98 8.95 -4.45 14.68
CA ASN A 98 7.58 -4.51 14.20
C ASN A 98 6.81 -3.20 14.43
N LYS A 99 6.99 -2.55 15.59
CA LYS A 99 6.43 -1.21 15.86
C LYS A 99 7.01 -0.15 14.91
N ALA A 100 8.33 -0.17 14.67
CA ALA A 100 8.94 0.73 13.69
C ALA A 100 8.37 0.50 12.28
N GLY A 101 8.17 -0.76 11.89
CA GLY A 101 7.49 -1.12 10.65
C GLY A 101 6.06 -0.55 10.58
N LEU A 102 5.27 -0.69 11.64
CA LEU A 102 3.93 -0.11 11.70
C LEU A 102 3.96 1.41 11.41
N VAL A 103 4.84 2.16 12.09
CA VAL A 103 4.96 3.62 11.90
C VAL A 103 5.35 3.97 10.46
N LEU A 104 6.35 3.29 9.90
CA LEU A 104 6.79 3.51 8.51
C LEU A 104 5.67 3.22 7.50
N GLY A 105 4.92 2.14 7.72
CA GLY A 105 3.77 1.79 6.88
C GLY A 105 2.66 2.83 6.95
N LEU A 106 2.33 3.34 8.15
CA LEU A 106 1.32 4.40 8.31
C LEU A 106 1.75 5.72 7.66
N LEU A 107 3.02 6.10 7.77
CA LEU A 107 3.56 7.27 7.07
C LEU A 107 3.50 7.11 5.55
N SER A 108 3.75 5.89 5.04
CA SER A 108 3.60 5.58 3.61
C SER A 108 2.14 5.72 3.14
N CYS A 109 1.17 5.22 3.92
CA CYS A 109 -0.25 5.39 3.62
C CYS A 109 -0.70 6.86 3.67
N PHE A 110 -0.14 7.64 4.60
CA PHE A 110 -0.38 9.07 4.65
C PHE A 110 0.15 9.77 3.39
N GLY A 111 1.38 9.43 2.96
CA GLY A 111 1.92 9.88 1.67
C GLY A 111 1.00 9.51 0.50
N LEU A 112 0.44 8.29 0.50
CA LEU A 112 -0.46 7.82 -0.55
C LEU A 112 -1.73 8.69 -0.62
N SER A 113 -2.25 9.12 0.52
CA SER A 113 -3.37 10.08 0.58
C SER A 113 -2.95 11.47 0.09
N ILE A 114 -1.73 11.93 0.36
CA ILE A 114 -1.25 13.21 -0.19
C ILE A 114 -1.20 13.15 -1.72
N VAL A 115 -0.54 12.16 -2.32
CA VAL A 115 -0.44 12.06 -3.80
C VAL A 115 -1.81 11.87 -4.46
N ALA A 116 -2.76 11.25 -3.76
CA ALA A 116 -4.14 11.08 -4.25
C ALA A 116 -4.91 12.39 -4.37
N ASN A 117 -4.58 13.39 -3.55
CA ASN A 117 -5.35 14.64 -3.44
C ASN A 117 -4.60 15.88 -3.94
N PHE A 118 -3.27 15.82 -4.04
CA PHE A 118 -2.43 16.90 -4.54
C PHE A 118 -1.76 16.47 -5.85
N GLN A 119 -2.33 16.91 -6.97
CA GLN A 119 -1.85 16.60 -8.31
C GLN A 119 -0.49 17.23 -8.58
N LYS A 120 0.30 16.55 -9.40
CA LYS A 120 1.65 16.95 -9.80
C LYS A 120 1.68 18.36 -10.40
N THR A 121 0.75 18.66 -11.30
CA THR A 121 0.73 19.94 -12.05
C THR A 121 0.20 21.12 -11.24
N ASP A 122 -0.63 20.85 -10.23
CA ASP A 122 -1.31 21.90 -9.44
C ASP A 122 -0.45 22.32 -8.24
N PHE A 123 0.19 21.36 -7.55
CA PHE A 123 1.04 21.64 -6.39
C PHE A 123 2.22 20.68 -6.31
N PHE A 124 3.17 20.81 -7.24
CA PHE A 124 4.33 19.93 -7.38
C PHE A 124 5.11 19.66 -6.08
N PRO A 125 5.47 20.66 -5.24
CA PRO A 125 6.22 20.39 -4.00
C PRO A 125 5.50 19.46 -3.01
N VAL A 126 4.18 19.60 -2.89
CA VAL A 126 3.37 18.76 -1.99
C VAL A 126 3.20 17.37 -2.60
N HIS A 127 3.01 17.29 -3.91
CA HIS A 127 2.96 16.00 -4.62
C HIS A 127 4.25 15.20 -4.40
N ILE A 128 5.43 15.82 -4.58
CA ILE A 128 6.73 15.18 -4.36
C ILE A 128 6.91 14.80 -2.89
N CYS A 129 6.51 15.64 -1.94
CA CYS A 129 6.51 15.29 -0.52
C CYS A 129 5.67 14.02 -0.26
N GLY A 130 4.46 13.96 -0.84
CA GLY A 130 3.61 12.78 -0.81
C GLY A 130 4.29 11.55 -1.39
N ALA A 131 4.89 11.67 -2.58
CA ALA A 131 5.57 10.57 -3.27
C ALA A 131 6.77 10.03 -2.48
N VAL A 132 7.57 10.91 -1.88
CA VAL A 132 8.69 10.53 -0.99
C VAL A 132 8.16 9.84 0.26
N LEU A 133 7.06 10.30 0.85
CA LEU A 133 6.42 9.61 1.97
C LEU A 133 5.91 8.23 1.56
N THR A 134 5.15 8.12 0.46
CA THR A 134 4.61 6.85 -0.05
C THR A 134 5.72 5.86 -0.35
N PHE A 135 6.60 6.19 -1.28
CA PHE A 135 7.60 5.25 -1.79
C PHE A 135 8.81 5.15 -0.88
N GLY A 136 9.29 6.24 -0.29
CA GLY A 136 10.43 6.22 0.62
C GLY A 136 10.13 5.47 1.92
N MET A 137 9.09 5.88 2.66
CA MET A 137 8.71 5.17 3.89
C MET A 137 8.20 3.76 3.60
N GLY A 138 7.52 3.57 2.47
CA GLY A 138 7.10 2.25 2.00
C GLY A 138 8.26 1.30 1.70
N SER A 139 9.35 1.80 1.12
CA SER A 139 10.56 1.00 0.85
C SER A 139 11.24 0.59 2.15
N LEU A 140 11.32 1.50 3.12
CA LEU A 140 11.82 1.20 4.46
C LEU A 140 10.93 0.19 5.18
N TYR A 141 9.61 0.29 5.03
CA TYR A 141 8.66 -0.71 5.53
C TYR A 141 8.94 -2.09 4.94
N MET A 142 9.11 -2.21 3.61
CA MET A 142 9.44 -3.47 2.94
C MET A 142 10.75 -4.07 3.47
N LEU A 143 11.78 -3.24 3.66
CA LEU A 143 13.05 -3.65 4.25
C LEU A 143 12.87 -4.19 5.68
N VAL A 144 12.16 -3.45 6.54
CA VAL A 144 11.86 -3.87 7.92
C VAL A 144 11.10 -5.20 7.93
N GLN A 145 10.10 -5.36 7.06
CA GLN A 145 9.31 -6.59 6.99
C GLN A 145 10.11 -7.78 6.42
N THR A 146 11.10 -7.51 5.57
CA THR A 146 12.06 -8.52 5.11
C THR A 146 12.99 -8.96 6.25
N ILE A 147 13.50 -8.02 7.05
CA ILE A 147 14.31 -8.30 8.26
C ILE A 147 13.50 -9.13 9.26
N LEU A 148 12.24 -8.76 9.52
CA LEU A 148 11.35 -9.54 10.38
C LEU A 148 11.13 -10.96 9.84
N SER A 149 10.93 -11.09 8.54
CA SER A 149 10.78 -12.40 7.89
C SER A 149 12.00 -13.29 8.06
N TYR A 150 13.20 -12.72 8.08
CA TYR A 150 14.44 -13.43 8.39
C TYR A 150 14.52 -13.84 9.86
N GLN A 151 14.22 -12.91 10.78
CA GLN A 151 14.28 -13.16 12.23
C GLN A 151 13.25 -14.21 12.70
N MET A 152 12.13 -14.33 11.99
CA MET A 152 11.07 -15.31 12.27
C MET A 152 11.34 -16.70 11.64
N GLN A 153 12.50 -16.90 10.99
CA GLN A 153 12.93 -18.21 10.50
C GLN A 153 13.50 -19.09 11.61
N PRO A 154 13.44 -20.44 11.45
CA PRO A 154 12.65 -21.18 10.49
C PRO A 154 11.23 -21.49 11.00
N LYS A 155 10.92 -21.12 12.25
CA LYS A 155 9.72 -21.58 12.98
C LYS A 155 8.41 -21.08 12.35
N ILE A 156 8.41 -19.89 11.78
CA ILE A 156 7.20 -19.24 11.26
C ILE A 156 7.29 -19.02 9.75
N HIS A 157 8.42 -18.50 9.25
CA HIS A 157 8.63 -18.25 7.82
C HIS A 157 9.59 -19.25 7.21
N GLY A 158 9.22 -19.77 6.03
CA GLY A 158 10.12 -20.58 5.21
C GLY A 158 11.23 -19.73 4.57
N LYS A 159 12.36 -20.36 4.24
CA LYS A 159 13.51 -19.71 3.59
C LYS A 159 13.14 -19.02 2.28
N GLN A 160 12.22 -19.60 1.52
CA GLN A 160 11.75 -19.08 0.23
C GLN A 160 11.09 -17.70 0.36
N VAL A 161 10.24 -17.49 1.37
CA VAL A 161 9.51 -16.22 1.55
C VAL A 161 10.48 -15.06 1.81
N PHE A 162 11.51 -15.29 2.61
CA PHE A 162 12.56 -14.31 2.84
C PHE A 162 13.28 -13.94 1.55
N TRP A 163 13.73 -14.92 0.75
CA TRP A 163 14.43 -14.63 -0.50
C TRP A 163 13.55 -13.87 -1.50
N ILE A 164 12.27 -14.23 -1.62
CA ILE A 164 11.32 -13.50 -2.46
C ILE A 164 11.19 -12.04 -2.00
N ARG A 165 11.00 -11.82 -0.69
CA ARG A 165 10.92 -10.46 -0.11
C ARG A 165 12.20 -9.66 -0.31
N LEU A 166 13.35 -10.29 -0.16
CA LEU A 166 14.65 -9.66 -0.38
C LEU A 166 14.83 -9.24 -1.85
N LEU A 167 14.49 -10.10 -2.80
CA LEU A 167 14.55 -9.78 -4.22
C LEU A 167 13.62 -8.61 -4.58
N LEU A 168 12.43 -8.55 -4.00
CA LEU A 168 11.49 -7.45 -4.17
C LEU A 168 12.00 -6.13 -3.57
N VAL A 169 12.68 -6.17 -2.42
CA VAL A 169 13.34 -5.00 -1.84
C VAL A 169 14.49 -4.52 -2.72
N ILE A 170 15.29 -5.43 -3.28
CA ILE A 170 16.38 -5.07 -4.21
C ILE A 170 15.80 -4.44 -5.49
N TRP A 171 14.76 -5.04 -6.08
CA TRP A 171 14.04 -4.47 -7.22
C TRP A 171 13.52 -3.07 -6.88
N CYS A 172 12.80 -2.92 -5.77
CA CYS A 172 12.31 -1.63 -5.28
C CYS A 172 13.44 -0.59 -5.17
N GLY A 173 14.57 -0.96 -4.58
CA GLY A 173 15.74 -0.08 -4.44
C GLY A 173 16.35 0.35 -5.78
N VAL A 174 16.48 -0.57 -6.74
CA VAL A 174 16.99 -0.26 -8.09
C VAL A 174 16.04 0.68 -8.83
N SER A 175 14.74 0.43 -8.77
CA SER A 175 13.72 1.30 -9.38
C SER A 175 13.71 2.69 -8.74
N ALA A 176 13.76 2.77 -7.42
CA ALA A 176 13.81 4.04 -6.70
C ALA A 176 15.10 4.83 -7.03
N PHE A 177 16.25 4.17 -7.08
CA PHE A 177 17.51 4.81 -7.46
C PHE A 177 17.48 5.31 -8.91
N SER A 178 16.95 4.51 -9.85
CA SER A 178 16.75 4.92 -11.23
C SER A 178 15.85 6.16 -11.33
N MET A 179 14.70 6.14 -10.64
CA MET A 179 13.75 7.26 -10.61
C MET A 179 14.38 8.53 -10.02
N LEU A 180 15.04 8.43 -8.87
CA LEU A 180 15.66 9.58 -8.21
C LEU A 180 16.77 10.21 -9.06
N THR A 181 17.65 9.39 -9.64
CA THR A 181 18.76 9.88 -10.47
C THR A 181 18.27 10.50 -11.77
N SER A 182 17.40 9.81 -12.51
CA SER A 182 16.84 10.31 -13.78
C SER A 182 15.95 11.54 -13.59
N SER A 183 15.10 11.57 -12.56
CA SER A 183 14.29 12.75 -12.21
C SER A 183 15.18 13.94 -11.81
N SER A 184 16.21 13.71 -11.00
CA SER A 184 17.14 14.79 -10.61
C SER A 184 17.88 15.37 -11.82
N LEU A 185 18.33 14.52 -12.75
CA LEU A 185 18.95 14.94 -14.01
C LEU A 185 17.96 15.71 -14.89
N LEU A 186 16.71 15.27 -14.96
CA LEU A 186 15.66 15.90 -15.76
C LEU A 186 15.30 17.30 -15.23
N HIS A 187 15.18 17.47 -13.90
CA HIS A 187 14.83 18.75 -13.29
C HIS A 187 16.02 19.71 -13.10
N SER A 188 17.25 19.21 -13.02
CA SER A 188 18.45 20.06 -12.97
C SER A 188 18.95 20.49 -14.36
N GLY A 189 18.53 19.80 -15.42
CA GLY A 189 18.89 20.15 -16.79
C GLY A 189 18.07 21.31 -17.36
N ASN A 190 18.67 22.08 -18.26
CA ASN A 190 18.00 23.15 -19.01
C ASN A 190 17.16 22.57 -20.16
N TYR A 191 16.12 21.79 -19.85
CA TYR A 191 15.28 21.09 -20.83
C TYR A 191 13.96 21.81 -21.16
N GLY A 192 13.71 22.97 -20.57
CA GLY A 192 12.52 23.79 -20.81
C GLY A 192 12.01 24.44 -19.53
N LYS A 193 11.08 25.38 -19.67
CA LYS A 193 10.27 25.85 -18.53
C LYS A 193 9.14 24.84 -18.29
N ASP A 194 8.72 24.68 -17.04
CA ASP A 194 7.51 23.93 -16.65
C ASP A 194 7.53 22.42 -17.01
N VAL A 195 8.71 21.78 -16.91
CA VAL A 195 8.89 20.33 -17.13
C VAL A 195 7.98 19.48 -16.23
N ASP A 196 7.67 19.98 -15.04
CA ASP A 196 6.74 19.40 -14.07
C ASP A 196 5.27 19.44 -14.52
N GLN A 197 4.91 20.38 -15.41
CA GLN A 197 3.54 20.51 -15.94
C GLN A 197 3.36 19.83 -17.30
N LYS A 198 4.45 19.34 -17.90
CA LYS A 198 4.44 18.76 -19.24
C LYS A 198 3.88 17.33 -19.26
N LEU A 199 2.70 17.18 -19.87
CA LEU A 199 1.99 15.90 -20.04
C LEU A 199 2.23 15.23 -21.40
N HIS A 200 2.63 16.00 -22.41
CA HIS A 200 2.91 15.51 -23.77
C HIS A 200 4.40 15.64 -24.10
N TRP A 201 5.01 14.55 -24.54
CA TRP A 201 6.43 14.36 -24.81
C TRP A 201 6.66 13.81 -26.21
N ASN A 202 7.25 14.64 -27.08
CA ASN A 202 7.71 14.19 -28.39
C ASN A 202 9.08 13.51 -28.26
N PRO A 203 9.37 12.44 -29.04
CA PRO A 203 10.69 11.81 -29.05
C PRO A 203 11.85 12.76 -29.39
N GLU A 204 11.57 13.86 -30.08
CA GLU A 204 12.53 14.92 -30.42
C GLU A 204 12.79 15.91 -29.27
N ASP A 205 11.96 15.87 -28.21
CA ASP A 205 12.10 16.77 -27.08
C ASP A 205 13.40 16.50 -26.30
N LYS A 206 14.10 17.58 -25.96
CA LYS A 206 15.25 17.49 -25.04
C LYS A 206 14.75 16.97 -23.69
N GLY A 207 15.41 15.92 -23.19
CA GLY A 207 15.02 15.27 -21.93
C GLY A 207 14.02 14.11 -22.10
N TYR A 208 13.52 13.82 -23.31
CA TYR A 208 12.59 12.70 -23.56
C TYR A 208 13.10 11.36 -23.01
N VAL A 209 14.37 11.04 -23.25
CA VAL A 209 14.96 9.78 -22.76
C VAL A 209 14.95 9.71 -21.22
N LEU A 210 15.27 10.82 -20.54
CA LEU A 210 15.24 10.87 -19.07
C LEU A 210 13.81 10.76 -18.55
N HIS A 211 12.84 11.41 -19.22
CA HIS A 211 11.42 11.25 -18.94
C HIS A 211 11.02 9.76 -19.02
N MET A 212 11.31 9.08 -20.13
CA MET A 212 10.99 7.66 -20.32
C MET A 212 11.64 6.74 -19.28
N ILE A 213 12.89 7.01 -18.88
CA ILE A 213 13.56 6.26 -17.81
C ILE A 213 12.83 6.47 -16.48
N THR A 214 12.42 7.71 -16.19
CA THR A 214 11.77 8.04 -14.92
C THR A 214 10.35 7.46 -14.87
N THR A 215 9.57 7.52 -15.96
CA THR A 215 8.22 6.91 -16.02
C THR A 215 8.31 5.39 -15.88
N ALA A 216 9.22 4.74 -16.62
CA ALA A 216 9.46 3.31 -16.47
C ALA A 216 9.88 2.92 -15.05
N ALA A 217 10.70 3.76 -14.41
CA ALA A 217 11.11 3.55 -13.02
C ALA A 217 9.94 3.70 -12.02
N GLU A 218 9.01 4.64 -12.22
CA GLU A 218 7.82 4.81 -11.38
C GLU A 218 6.87 3.60 -11.47
N TRP A 219 6.59 3.11 -12.68
CA TRP A 219 5.80 1.89 -12.89
C TRP A 219 6.49 0.67 -12.28
N SER A 220 7.78 0.50 -12.54
CA SER A 220 8.60 -0.59 -12.00
C SER A 220 8.65 -0.56 -10.48
N LEU A 221 8.80 0.62 -9.88
CA LEU A 221 8.75 0.82 -8.44
C LEU A 221 7.40 0.36 -7.89
N SER A 222 6.29 0.82 -8.47
CA SER A 222 4.95 0.45 -8.03
C SER A 222 4.68 -1.07 -8.11
N PHE A 223 5.15 -1.74 -9.17
CA PHE A 223 5.01 -3.20 -9.28
C PHE A 223 5.81 -3.97 -8.22
N SER A 224 6.97 -3.46 -7.80
CA SER A 224 7.72 -4.09 -6.70
C SER A 224 6.92 -4.07 -5.38
N PHE A 225 6.16 -3.00 -5.11
CA PHE A 225 5.26 -2.90 -3.97
C PHE A 225 4.10 -3.90 -4.09
N PHE A 226 3.47 -4.01 -5.26
CA PHE A 226 2.40 -5.00 -5.48
C PHE A 226 2.91 -6.41 -5.22
N GLY A 227 4.07 -6.76 -5.80
CA GLY A 227 4.73 -8.04 -5.56
C GLY A 227 4.97 -8.30 -4.06
N PHE A 228 5.40 -7.27 -3.32
CA PHE A 228 5.65 -7.39 -1.88
C PHE A 228 4.38 -7.64 -1.08
N PHE A 229 3.32 -6.87 -1.31
CA PHE A 229 2.04 -7.07 -0.62
C PHE A 229 1.40 -8.43 -0.95
N LEU A 230 1.57 -8.93 -2.18
CA LEU A 230 1.13 -10.29 -2.54
C LEU A 230 1.81 -11.38 -1.69
N THR A 231 3.03 -11.14 -1.19
CA THR A 231 3.68 -12.09 -0.26
C THR A 231 2.92 -12.25 1.06
N TYR A 232 2.05 -11.30 1.45
CA TYR A 232 1.24 -11.40 2.66
C TYR A 232 0.02 -12.30 2.53
N ILE A 233 -0.38 -12.67 1.31
CA ILE A 233 -1.50 -13.57 1.09
C ILE A 233 -1.34 -14.83 1.93
N ARG A 234 -0.21 -15.53 1.80
CA ARG A 234 0.05 -16.77 2.55
C ARG A 234 0.20 -16.53 4.04
N ASP A 235 0.79 -15.41 4.42
CA ASP A 235 0.93 -15.05 5.83
C ASP A 235 -0.46 -14.88 6.47
N PHE A 236 -1.44 -14.31 5.75
CA PHE A 236 -2.73 -13.95 6.32
C PHE A 236 -3.78 -15.07 6.27
N GLN A 237 -3.48 -16.22 5.67
CA GLN A 237 -4.41 -17.35 5.58
C GLN A 237 -4.77 -17.95 6.95
N LYS A 238 -3.89 -17.81 7.95
CA LYS A 238 -4.04 -18.43 9.28
C LYS A 238 -4.20 -17.42 10.42
N ILE A 239 -4.62 -16.20 10.12
CA ILE A 239 -4.92 -15.18 11.13
C ILE A 239 -6.37 -14.70 10.99
N SER A 240 -7.04 -14.57 12.13
CA SER A 240 -8.30 -13.84 12.28
C SER A 240 -8.12 -12.78 13.36
N LEU A 241 -8.82 -11.66 13.20
CA LEU A 241 -8.91 -10.62 14.23
C LEU A 241 -10.36 -10.55 14.67
N GLN A 242 -10.57 -10.61 15.99
CA GLN A 242 -11.87 -10.39 16.59
C GLN A 242 -11.87 -9.00 17.23
N VAL A 243 -12.84 -8.17 16.87
CA VAL A 243 -13.11 -6.89 17.55
C VAL A 243 -14.21 -7.16 18.57
N GLU A 244 -13.97 -6.80 19.82
CA GLU A 244 -14.94 -6.97 20.91
C GLU A 244 -15.26 -5.61 21.52
N ALA A 245 -16.55 -5.25 21.50
CA ALA A 245 -17.05 -4.06 22.15
C ALA A 245 -17.38 -4.38 23.61
N ASN A 246 -16.54 -3.91 24.54
CA ASN A 246 -16.76 -4.08 25.98
C ASN A 246 -17.45 -2.84 26.56
N LEU A 247 -18.75 -2.94 26.84
CA LEU A 247 -19.51 -1.89 27.50
C LEU A 247 -19.15 -1.84 28.99
N HIS A 248 -18.73 -0.67 29.48
CA HIS A 248 -18.39 -0.48 30.90
C HIS A 248 -19.56 0.13 31.71
N GLY A 249 -20.70 0.35 31.06
CA GLY A 249 -21.92 0.93 31.61
C GLY A 249 -22.98 1.04 30.51
N LEU A 250 -24.26 1.16 30.88
CA LEU A 250 -25.35 1.37 29.91
C LEU A 250 -25.52 2.86 29.58
N THR A 251 -25.09 3.72 30.49
CA THR A 251 -25.08 5.17 30.33
C THR A 251 -23.69 5.75 30.58
N LEU A 252 -23.46 7.00 30.14
CA LEU A 252 -22.22 7.74 30.38
C LEU A 252 -21.93 8.02 31.87
N TYR A 253 -22.90 7.74 32.75
CA TYR A 253 -22.85 8.06 34.19
C TYR A 253 -22.90 6.83 35.10
N ASP A 254 -23.03 5.62 34.55
CA ASP A 254 -23.05 4.41 35.35
C ASP A 254 -21.66 4.13 35.93
N THR A 255 -21.55 4.16 37.27
CA THR A 255 -20.33 3.81 38.01
C THR A 255 -20.26 2.34 38.42
N ALA A 256 -21.29 1.53 38.13
CA ALA A 256 -21.38 0.13 38.52
C ALA A 256 -21.30 -0.81 37.30
N PRO A 257 -20.57 -1.94 37.40
CA PRO A 257 -20.52 -2.93 36.33
C PRO A 257 -21.89 -3.60 36.16
N CYS A 258 -22.56 -3.29 35.06
CA CYS A 258 -23.80 -3.95 34.63
C CYS A 258 -23.44 -5.19 33.78
N PRO A 259 -24.24 -6.27 33.81
CA PRO A 259 -24.01 -7.43 32.95
C PRO A 259 -24.06 -7.01 31.48
N VAL A 260 -22.95 -7.25 30.78
CA VAL A 260 -22.74 -6.82 29.39
C VAL A 260 -23.44 -7.79 28.44
N ASN A 261 -24.42 -7.29 27.70
CA ASN A 261 -24.89 -7.96 26.49
C ASN A 261 -23.84 -7.75 25.40
N ASN A 262 -23.12 -8.81 25.03
CA ASN A 262 -22.22 -8.85 23.87
C ASN A 262 -23.02 -9.42 22.67
N GLU A 263 -22.51 -9.27 21.44
CA GLU A 263 -23.05 -9.85 20.20
C GLU A 263 -23.24 -11.38 20.26
N ARG A 264 -22.66 -12.07 21.27
CA ARG A 264 -22.84 -13.49 21.55
C ARG A 264 -23.87 -13.82 22.65
N THR A 265 -24.45 -12.83 23.32
CA THR A 265 -25.44 -13.08 24.37
C THR A 265 -26.73 -13.54 23.72
N ARG A 266 -27.15 -14.79 23.97
CA ARG A 266 -28.43 -15.31 23.46
C ARG A 266 -29.57 -14.43 23.95
N LEU A 267 -30.35 -13.88 23.03
CA LEU A 267 -31.52 -13.03 23.33
C LEU A 267 -32.67 -13.81 24.01
N LEU A 268 -32.61 -15.15 24.04
CA LEU A 268 -33.59 -16.01 24.69
C LEU A 268 -32.89 -17.11 25.50
N SER A 269 -33.31 -17.28 26.76
CA SER A 269 -32.98 -18.45 27.57
C SER A 269 -33.54 -19.68 26.89
N ARG A 270 -32.72 -20.71 26.75
CA ARG A 270 -33.10 -21.99 26.14
C ARG A 270 -33.79 -22.86 27.19
N ASP A 271 -34.80 -22.31 27.86
CA ASP A 271 -35.69 -23.00 28.79
C ASP A 271 -37.09 -22.39 28.63
N LEU A 272 -37.86 -23.02 27.73
CA LEU A 272 -39.32 -23.05 27.66
C LEU A 272 -39.71 -24.32 26.90
#